data_AF-A0A9X1RR51-F1
#
_entry.id   AF-A0A9X1RR51-F1
#
_cell.length_a   1.000
_cell.length_b   1.000
_cell.length_c   1.000
_cell.angle_alpha   90.00
_cell.angle_beta   90.00
_cell.angle_gamma   90.00
#
_symmetry.space_group_name_H-M   'P 1'
#
loop_
_entity.id
_entity.type
_entity.pdbx_description
1 polymer ?
#
loop_
_entity_poly.entity_id
_entity_poly.type
_entity_poly.pdbx_seq_one_letter_code
_entity_poly.pdbx_strand_id
1 'polypeptide(L)'
;MAGEAPARPARAAAPAARVRRAGQTIKIHPGAIVKDDLIAVERGDQIVVDGVVCAANGPEIDESLLTGESEPQARAPGSGLLSGSFVVAGQGWYRATHVGREAWAQNLATQVRRFAPPLSELSAGIDRILRYISWAIAPLAALMVATQHLRGVRFGEALLFSAGGVACMVPEGLVLLMSVALAIGAMRLAQRGALMQELPAIETLARVDVVCLDKTGTLTEGAPIMERLERLGADPDVDDALAALVLNDPAPNATLRAIAANRAVPPPQWHAVHVVPFSSARKWASATFAGHGTWVLGAPDVIPVLCEGQRRRARTAIVLVTAVAVSLIAASRLYLGVHRVSDVVAGLSFGLAWAIVLAAGYSLQPVQPVGAKRLTGLVVLTLLVGAASHVERWQPTDVVLYRPAEVVEQMPVARWRAGGWRTLPDGRVAVVGRIDEPFSIQWATTATTVDHVMRALGWKAVRSIPDWLVAQESGNAGDTPVIALKFHQGAAPAMVFARNPGAAPGRLLVLRLWPASARLLSGSGHDTIPLWVGTVTREYPEAPLAWTFSTQSTDTDFTAPAAVLAIQFPDAQGVNRDDPGSSAFRSWDRRVWLLCTDATRDVANDPPQSVLTHTTCR
;
A
#
# COMPACT_ATOMS: atom_id res chain seq x y z
N MET A 1 1.22 -19.07 64.89
CA MET A 1 2.65 -19.36 65.12
C MET A 1 3.39 -19.12 63.83
N ALA A 2 4.60 -18.58 63.94
CA ALA A 2 5.39 -17.98 62.87
C ALA A 2 5.42 -18.81 61.58
N GLY A 3 5.06 -18.18 60.46
CA GLY A 3 5.38 -18.70 59.14
C GLY A 3 6.88 -18.60 58.94
N GLU A 4 7.61 -19.67 59.23
CA GLU A 4 8.94 -19.87 58.67
C GLU A 4 8.78 -19.89 57.15
N ALA A 5 9.28 -18.82 56.53
CA ALA A 5 9.44 -18.74 55.09
C ALA A 5 10.16 -20.02 54.61
N PRO A 6 9.63 -20.74 53.61
CA PRO A 6 10.35 -21.86 53.03
C PRO A 6 11.70 -21.35 52.53
N ALA A 7 12.74 -22.13 52.80
CA ALA A 7 14.13 -21.88 52.48
C ALA A 7 14.29 -21.08 51.17
N ARG A 8 15.07 -19.98 51.25
CA ARG A 8 15.52 -19.18 50.11
C ARG A 8 15.68 -20.09 48.89
N PRO A 9 14.99 -19.84 47.76
CA PRO A 9 15.19 -20.65 46.57
C PRO A 9 16.68 -20.65 46.25
N ALA A 10 17.21 -21.87 46.05
CA ALA A 10 18.55 -22.06 45.54
C ALA A 10 18.76 -21.06 44.40
N ARG A 11 19.77 -20.19 44.54
CA ARG A 11 20.24 -19.31 43.48
C ARG A 11 20.33 -20.16 42.21
N ALA A 12 19.34 -20.06 41.32
CA ALA A 12 19.55 -20.37 39.93
C ALA A 12 20.82 -19.60 39.58
N ALA A 13 21.88 -20.31 39.21
CA ALA A 13 23.21 -19.75 39.06
C ALA A 13 23.12 -18.64 38.00
N ALA A 14 22.93 -17.40 38.45
CA ALA A 14 23.07 -16.25 37.59
C ALA A 14 24.49 -16.35 37.01
N PRO A 15 24.65 -16.33 35.69
CA PRO A 15 25.94 -16.57 35.06
C PRO A 15 26.99 -15.67 35.72
N ALA A 16 28.12 -16.26 36.10
CA ALA A 16 29.15 -15.54 36.82
C ALA A 16 29.68 -14.40 35.94
N ALA A 17 29.67 -13.18 36.46
CA ALA A 17 30.17 -12.02 35.75
C ALA A 17 31.70 -12.03 35.75
N ARG A 18 32.32 -11.73 34.61
CA ARG A 18 33.78 -11.61 34.47
C ARG A 18 34.18 -10.17 34.71
N VAL A 19 34.98 -9.93 35.73
CA VAL A 19 35.30 -8.57 36.19
C VAL A 19 36.81 -8.44 36.33
N ARG A 20 37.36 -7.31 35.92
CA ARG A 20 38.78 -7.02 36.03
C ARG A 20 39.05 -6.18 37.27
N ARG A 21 39.70 -6.76 38.27
CA ARG A 21 40.15 -6.08 39.49
C ARG A 21 41.64 -6.30 39.69
N ALA A 22 42.37 -5.26 40.09
CA ALA A 22 43.83 -5.31 40.25
C ALA A 22 44.58 -5.92 39.04
N GLY A 23 44.09 -5.64 37.82
CA GLY A 23 44.68 -6.13 36.57
C GLY A 23 44.30 -7.56 36.16
N GLN A 24 43.73 -8.37 37.05
CA GLN A 24 43.34 -9.77 36.79
C GLN A 24 41.84 -9.92 36.52
N THR A 25 41.48 -10.82 35.60
CA THR A 25 40.08 -11.15 35.29
C THR A 25 39.61 -12.26 36.22
N ILE A 26 38.63 -11.95 37.07
CA ILE A 26 38.04 -12.89 38.03
C ILE A 26 36.55 -13.10 37.72
N LYS A 27 36.05 -14.31 37.95
CA LYS A 27 34.61 -14.61 37.87
C LYS A 27 33.98 -14.36 39.24
N ILE A 28 33.03 -13.44 39.32
CA ILE A 28 32.31 -13.14 40.56
C ILE A 28 30.80 -13.31 40.38
N HIS A 29 30.09 -13.50 41.48
CA HIS A 29 28.65 -13.52 41.48
C HIS A 29 28.10 -12.13 41.12
N PRO A 30 27.06 -11.99 40.27
CA PRO A 30 26.46 -10.71 39.88
C PRO A 30 26.18 -9.74 41.03
N GLY A 31 25.67 -10.25 42.16
CA GLY A 31 25.43 -9.44 43.37
C GLY A 31 26.67 -8.93 44.11
N ALA A 32 27.89 -9.29 43.69
CA ALA A 32 29.15 -8.79 44.23
C ALA A 32 29.80 -7.72 43.34
N ILE A 33 29.12 -7.34 42.26
CA ILE A 33 29.53 -6.23 41.39
C ILE A 33 29.30 -4.92 42.14
N VAL A 34 30.32 -4.08 42.15
CA VAL A 34 30.29 -2.74 42.74
C VAL A 34 30.43 -1.67 41.65
N LYS A 35 30.11 -0.43 42.00
CA LYS A 35 30.31 0.71 41.11
C LYS A 35 31.78 0.79 40.69
N ASP A 36 31.99 1.18 39.44
CA ASP A 36 33.30 1.31 38.77
C ASP A 36 34.05 0.00 38.49
N ASP A 37 33.43 -1.17 38.73
CA ASP A 37 33.95 -2.44 38.24
C ASP A 37 34.03 -2.46 36.70
N LEU A 38 35.14 -2.97 36.16
CA LEU A 38 35.31 -3.23 34.72
C LEU A 38 34.84 -4.63 34.39
N ILE A 39 33.73 -4.74 33.67
CA ILE A 39 33.05 -6.00 33.37
C ILE A 39 33.28 -6.34 31.90
N ALA A 40 33.70 -7.58 31.64
CA ALA A 40 33.84 -8.12 30.28
C ALA A 40 32.48 -8.54 29.74
N VAL A 41 32.24 -8.25 28.47
CA VAL A 41 31.04 -8.65 27.75
C VAL A 41 31.41 -9.29 26.42
N GLU A 42 30.81 -10.44 26.16
CA GLU A 42 30.93 -11.18 24.91
C GLU A 42 29.53 -11.49 24.35
N ARG A 43 29.48 -11.94 23.10
CA ARG A 43 28.23 -12.37 22.47
C ARG A 43 27.47 -13.40 23.32
N GLY A 44 26.19 -13.12 23.55
CA GLY A 44 25.30 -13.94 24.37
C GLY A 44 25.28 -13.56 25.86
N ASP A 45 26.22 -12.73 26.32
CA ASP A 45 26.18 -12.22 27.69
C ASP A 45 25.04 -11.20 27.84
N GLN A 46 24.38 -11.26 28.99
CA GLN A 46 23.44 -10.24 29.42
C GLN A 46 24.20 -9.11 30.14
N ILE A 47 23.84 -7.85 29.86
CA ILE A 47 24.33 -6.71 30.62
C ILE A 47 23.72 -6.77 32.03
N VAL A 48 24.59 -7.02 33.02
CA VAL A 48 24.18 -7.32 34.40
C VAL A 48 23.79 -6.07 35.17
N VAL A 49 24.55 -4.99 34.98
CA VAL A 49 24.37 -3.68 35.64
C VAL A 49 24.53 -2.57 34.60
N ASP A 50 23.95 -1.41 34.86
CA ASP A 50 24.11 -0.30 33.92
C ASP A 50 25.56 0.17 33.93
N GLY A 51 26.04 0.65 32.78
CA GLY A 51 27.41 1.11 32.71
C GLY A 51 27.77 1.82 31.42
N VAL A 52 29.07 2.09 31.25
CA VAL A 52 29.60 2.81 30.10
C VAL A 52 30.72 2.00 29.45
N VAL A 53 30.63 1.81 28.13
CA VAL A 53 31.64 1.08 27.35
C VAL A 53 32.99 1.77 27.46
N CYS A 54 34.01 1.02 27.86
CA CYS A 54 35.39 1.51 27.98
C CYS A 54 36.27 1.04 26.81
N ALA A 55 36.07 -0.20 26.36
CA ALA A 55 36.72 -0.75 25.19
C ALA A 55 35.71 -1.57 24.38
N ALA A 56 35.72 -1.42 23.07
CA ALA A 56 34.73 -2.02 22.17
C ALA A 56 35.40 -2.58 20.93
N ASN A 57 35.13 -3.86 20.65
CA ASN A 57 35.42 -4.51 19.38
C ASN A 57 34.08 -4.82 18.69
N GLY A 58 33.43 -3.76 18.21
CA GLY A 58 32.11 -3.82 17.54
C GLY A 58 30.98 -4.47 18.34
N PRO A 59 30.79 -4.19 19.65
CA PRO A 59 29.69 -4.74 20.40
C PRO A 59 28.35 -4.17 19.89
N GLU A 60 27.42 -5.06 19.59
CA GLU A 60 26.03 -4.73 19.27
C GLU A 60 25.12 -5.21 20.38
N ILE A 61 24.27 -4.30 20.85
CA ILE A 61 23.43 -4.52 22.00
C ILE A 61 21.97 -4.50 21.55
N ASP A 62 21.24 -5.54 21.93
CA ASP A 62 19.80 -5.63 21.77
C ASP A 62 19.13 -5.13 23.05
N GLU A 63 18.44 -4.01 22.89
CA GLU A 63 17.66 -3.34 23.93
C GLU A 63 16.15 -3.47 23.68
N SER A 64 15.71 -4.38 22.79
CA SER A 64 14.31 -4.56 22.39
C SER A 64 13.39 -4.85 23.57
N LEU A 65 13.86 -5.65 24.54
CA LEU A 65 13.13 -5.97 25.77
C LEU A 65 12.92 -4.76 26.70
N LEU A 66 13.71 -3.69 26.54
CA LEU A 66 13.70 -2.52 27.42
C LEU A 66 13.13 -1.27 26.74
N THR A 67 13.40 -1.10 25.46
CA THR A 67 13.08 0.11 24.69
C THR A 67 12.02 -0.14 23.62
N GLY A 68 11.79 -1.40 23.22
CA GLY A 68 10.93 -1.76 22.09
C GLY A 68 11.59 -1.63 20.73
N GLU A 69 12.82 -1.08 20.65
CA GLU A 69 13.56 -0.97 19.40
C GLU A 69 14.11 -2.34 18.99
N SER A 70 13.69 -2.82 17.82
CA SER A 70 13.96 -4.20 17.38
C SER A 70 15.34 -4.37 16.72
N GLU A 71 16.01 -3.27 16.35
CA GLU A 71 17.33 -3.32 15.71
C GLU A 71 18.46 -3.22 16.75
N PRO A 72 19.41 -4.18 16.76
CA PRO A 72 20.59 -4.11 17.61
C PRO A 72 21.42 -2.86 17.31
N GLN A 73 21.80 -2.14 18.36
CA GLN A 73 22.57 -0.90 18.24
C GLN A 73 24.06 -1.16 18.49
N ALA A 74 24.91 -0.73 17.56
CA ALA A 74 26.35 -0.73 17.76
C ALA A 74 26.75 0.29 18.84
N ARG A 75 27.60 -0.12 19.79
CA ARG A 75 28.05 0.73 20.89
C ARG A 75 29.56 1.01 20.77
N ALA A 76 29.90 2.30 20.77
CA ALA A 76 31.29 2.76 20.76
C ALA A 76 31.80 2.98 22.19
N PRO A 77 33.12 3.11 22.40
CA PRO A 77 33.65 3.56 23.69
C PRO A 77 33.00 4.88 24.11
N GLY A 78 32.57 4.97 25.37
CA GLY A 78 31.82 6.11 25.93
C GLY A 78 30.30 5.99 25.84
N SER A 79 29.75 5.03 25.08
CA SER A 79 28.31 4.80 25.04
C SER A 79 27.78 4.15 26.33
N GLY A 80 26.56 4.50 26.73
CA GLY A 80 25.86 3.88 27.85
C GLY A 80 25.31 2.49 27.50
N LEU A 81 25.24 1.62 28.50
CA LEU A 81 24.65 0.29 28.46
C LEU A 81 23.59 0.18 29.55
N LEU A 82 22.43 -0.36 29.18
CA LEU A 82 21.33 -0.62 30.10
C LEU A 82 21.36 -2.09 30.56
N SER A 83 21.24 -2.30 31.87
CA SER A 83 21.05 -3.63 32.46
C SER A 83 19.79 -4.29 31.92
N GLY A 84 19.87 -5.60 31.67
CA GLY A 84 18.82 -6.38 31.05
C GLY A 84 18.96 -6.54 29.53
N SER A 85 19.77 -5.69 28.87
CA SER A 85 20.09 -5.79 27.44
C SER A 85 21.00 -6.98 27.14
N PHE A 86 21.03 -7.43 25.89
CA PHE A 86 21.83 -8.58 25.48
C PHE A 86 22.86 -8.21 24.42
N VAL A 87 24.06 -8.79 24.52
CA VAL A 87 25.10 -8.62 23.49
C VAL A 87 24.81 -9.58 22.34
N VAL A 88 24.45 -9.06 21.17
CA VAL A 88 24.11 -9.86 19.98
C VAL A 88 25.34 -10.21 19.16
N ALA A 89 26.32 -9.30 19.12
CA ALA A 89 27.57 -9.47 18.38
C ALA A 89 28.70 -8.67 19.03
N GLY A 90 29.93 -9.04 18.71
CA GLY A 90 31.14 -8.38 19.20
C GLY A 90 31.45 -8.66 20.67
N GLN A 91 32.41 -7.90 21.19
CA GLN A 91 32.88 -8.01 22.57
C GLN A 91 33.42 -6.67 23.07
N GLY A 92 33.56 -6.55 24.39
CA GLY A 92 34.11 -5.34 24.98
C GLY A 92 34.24 -5.40 26.49
N TRP A 93 34.59 -4.24 27.03
CA TRP A 93 34.65 -3.97 28.47
C TRP A 93 33.82 -2.75 28.77
N TYR A 94 33.03 -2.79 29.83
CA TYR A 94 32.27 -1.64 30.29
C TYR A 94 32.49 -1.42 31.79
N ARG A 95 32.38 -0.17 32.24
CA ARG A 95 32.50 0.22 33.64
C ARG A 95 31.10 0.35 34.24
N ALA A 96 30.87 -0.32 35.36
CA ALA A 96 29.59 -0.28 36.07
C ALA A 96 29.30 1.14 36.62
N THR A 97 28.14 1.71 36.31
CA THR A 97 27.72 3.03 36.81
C THR A 97 26.58 2.95 37.82
N HIS A 98 25.55 2.15 37.55
CA HIS A 98 24.42 1.93 38.46
C HIS A 98 24.28 0.45 38.78
N VAL A 99 24.34 0.11 40.07
CA VAL A 99 24.35 -1.28 40.57
C VAL A 99 23.21 -1.49 41.57
N GLY A 100 22.79 -2.75 41.74
CA GLY A 100 21.74 -3.10 42.69
C GLY A 100 20.38 -2.50 42.32
N ARG A 101 19.74 -1.78 43.24
CA ARG A 101 18.38 -1.21 43.04
C ARG A 101 18.34 -0.04 42.07
N GLU A 102 19.48 0.59 41.82
CA GLU A 102 19.61 1.71 40.87
C GLU A 102 19.74 1.24 39.42
N ALA A 103 20.02 -0.06 39.20
CA ALA A 103 20.12 -0.61 37.85
C ALA A 103 18.75 -0.62 37.14
N TRP A 104 18.72 -0.19 35.88
CA TRP A 104 17.50 -0.06 35.06
C TRP A 104 16.59 -1.29 35.10
N ALA A 105 17.13 -2.50 34.85
CA ALA A 105 16.36 -3.74 34.87
C ALA A 105 15.73 -4.04 36.23
N GLN A 106 16.39 -3.71 37.33
CA GLN A 106 15.84 -3.92 38.68
C GLN A 106 14.73 -2.92 38.99
N ASN A 107 14.90 -1.66 38.58
CA ASN A 107 13.86 -0.64 38.71
C ASN A 107 12.62 -1.02 37.88
N LEU A 108 12.82 -1.40 36.62
CA LEU A 108 11.75 -1.85 35.72
C LEU A 108 11.05 -3.11 36.26
N ALA A 109 11.79 -4.12 36.72
CA ALA A 109 11.21 -5.32 37.32
C ALA A 109 10.40 -5.02 38.59
N THR A 110 10.82 -4.03 39.39
CA THR A 110 10.08 -3.60 40.59
C THR A 110 8.75 -2.92 40.21
N GLN A 111 8.70 -2.22 39.07
CA GLN A 111 7.49 -1.59 38.55
C GLN A 111 6.55 -2.60 37.88
N VAL A 112 7.10 -3.60 37.17
CA VAL A 112 6.35 -4.63 36.41
C VAL A 112 5.81 -5.76 37.30
N ARG A 113 6.46 -6.08 38.44
CA ARG A 113 5.99 -7.09 39.43
C ARG A 113 4.60 -6.83 40.02
N ARG A 114 3.91 -5.77 39.60
CA ARG A 114 2.51 -5.47 39.96
C ARG A 114 1.48 -6.22 39.12
N PHE A 115 1.85 -7.09 38.17
CA PHE A 115 0.87 -7.78 37.30
C PHE A 115 0.93 -9.31 37.30
N ALA A 116 -0.30 -9.85 37.48
CA ALA A 116 -0.86 -11.19 37.25
C ALA A 116 -0.20 -12.40 37.96
N PRO A 117 -0.87 -13.01 38.97
CA PRO A 117 -0.52 -14.35 39.42
C PRO A 117 -0.76 -15.38 38.29
N PRO A 118 0.05 -16.46 38.21
CA PRO A 118 -0.14 -17.53 37.25
C PRO A 118 -1.52 -18.18 37.40
N LEU A 119 -2.19 -18.42 36.28
CA LEU A 119 -3.50 -19.08 36.23
C LEU A 119 -3.31 -20.59 36.50
N SER A 120 -3.68 -21.08 37.67
CA SER A 120 -3.87 -22.52 37.93
C SER A 120 -5.34 -22.87 37.77
N GLU A 121 -5.64 -23.82 36.89
CA GLU A 121 -7.00 -24.35 36.72
C GLU A 121 -7.43 -25.17 37.96
N LEU A 122 -6.50 -25.88 38.60
CA LEU A 122 -6.75 -26.60 39.84
C LEU A 122 -7.11 -25.64 40.98
N SER A 123 -6.35 -24.55 41.17
CA SER A 123 -6.70 -23.52 42.16
C SER A 123 -8.02 -22.84 41.82
N ALA A 124 -8.26 -22.49 40.55
CA ALA A 124 -9.53 -21.90 40.12
C ALA A 124 -10.72 -22.84 40.30
N GLY A 125 -10.53 -24.14 40.11
CA GLY A 125 -11.52 -25.19 40.36
C GLY A 125 -11.86 -25.33 41.83
N ILE A 126 -10.85 -25.34 42.72
CA ILE A 126 -11.05 -25.35 44.17
C ILE A 126 -11.75 -24.06 44.61
N ASP A 127 -11.34 -22.89 44.12
CA ASP A 127 -11.99 -21.62 44.44
C ASP A 127 -13.47 -21.61 44.00
N ARG A 128 -13.79 -22.27 42.89
CA ARG A 128 -15.17 -22.46 42.43
C ARG A 128 -15.97 -23.36 43.37
N ILE A 129 -15.39 -24.49 43.80
CA ILE A 129 -16.02 -25.40 44.78
C ILE A 129 -16.24 -24.68 46.11
N LEU A 130 -15.21 -24.00 46.63
CA LEU A 130 -15.30 -23.21 47.87
C LEU A 130 -16.38 -22.14 47.77
N ARG A 131 -16.47 -21.44 46.63
CA ARG A 131 -17.52 -20.44 46.40
C ARG A 131 -18.92 -21.05 46.45
N TYR A 132 -19.15 -22.19 45.81
CA TYR A 132 -20.45 -22.87 45.87
C TYR A 132 -20.78 -23.36 47.29
N ILE A 133 -19.80 -23.94 48.00
CA ILE A 133 -19.96 -24.36 49.38
C ILE A 133 -20.28 -23.16 50.29
N SER A 134 -19.57 -22.03 50.14
CA SER A 134 -19.84 -20.81 50.91
C SER A 134 -21.25 -20.27 50.68
N TRP A 135 -21.72 -20.27 49.42
CA TRP A 135 -23.09 -19.88 49.08
C TRP A 135 -24.14 -20.85 49.65
N ALA A 136 -23.83 -22.13 49.79
CA ALA A 136 -24.71 -23.13 50.40
C ALA A 136 -24.71 -23.07 51.94
N ILE A 137 -23.57 -22.75 52.56
CA ILE A 137 -23.42 -22.62 54.01
C ILE A 137 -24.28 -21.49 54.56
N ALA A 138 -24.34 -20.33 53.90
CA ALA A 138 -25.10 -19.18 54.40
C ALA A 138 -26.61 -19.45 54.65
N PRO A 139 -27.39 -19.97 53.69
CA PRO A 139 -28.80 -20.31 53.92
C PRO A 139 -28.96 -21.47 54.89
N LEU A 140 -28.03 -22.44 54.89
CA LEU A 140 -28.08 -23.57 55.81
C LEU A 140 -27.81 -23.12 57.26
N ALA A 141 -26.88 -22.21 57.46
CA ALA A 141 -26.60 -21.58 58.75
C ALA A 141 -27.83 -20.80 59.26
N ALA A 142 -28.45 -20.00 58.40
CA ALA A 142 -29.68 -19.27 58.73
C ALA A 142 -30.82 -20.23 59.10
N LEU A 143 -30.97 -21.34 58.35
CA LEU A 143 -31.97 -22.38 58.63
C LEU A 143 -31.68 -23.09 59.96
N MET A 144 -30.43 -23.40 60.27
CA MET A 144 -30.05 -24.01 61.56
C MET A 144 -30.37 -23.08 62.73
N VAL A 145 -30.04 -21.79 62.63
CA VAL A 145 -30.39 -20.81 63.68
C VAL A 145 -31.91 -20.69 63.83
N ALA A 146 -32.64 -20.58 62.71
CA ALA A 146 -34.09 -20.45 62.72
C ALA A 146 -34.79 -21.68 63.32
N THR A 147 -34.39 -22.89 62.92
CA THR A 147 -34.98 -24.14 63.44
C THR A 147 -34.71 -24.34 64.93
N GLN A 148 -33.52 -24.03 65.41
CA GLN A 148 -33.18 -24.10 66.84
C GLN A 148 -33.96 -23.06 67.65
N HIS A 149 -34.12 -21.84 67.10
CA HIS A 149 -34.90 -20.79 67.75
C HIS A 149 -36.39 -21.14 67.82
N LEU A 150 -36.97 -21.67 66.73
CA LEU A 150 -38.36 -22.15 66.68
C LEU A 150 -38.62 -23.31 67.65
N ARG A 151 -37.59 -24.07 68.02
CA ARG A 151 -37.64 -25.13 69.04
C ARG A 151 -37.49 -24.62 70.48
N GLY A 152 -37.42 -23.30 70.68
CA GLY A 152 -37.39 -22.67 72.01
C GLY A 152 -35.99 -22.36 72.55
N VAL A 153 -34.92 -22.57 71.77
CA VAL A 153 -33.55 -22.20 72.18
C VAL A 153 -33.38 -20.68 72.10
N ARG A 154 -32.73 -20.08 73.10
CA ARG A 154 -32.39 -18.65 73.10
C ARG A 154 -31.53 -18.31 71.88
N PHE A 155 -31.76 -17.16 71.26
CA PHE A 155 -31.09 -16.78 70.01
C PHE A 155 -29.55 -16.85 70.09
N GLY A 156 -28.95 -16.38 71.18
CA GLY A 156 -27.49 -16.45 71.37
C GLY A 156 -26.94 -17.87 71.45
N GLU A 157 -27.66 -18.78 72.10
CA GLU A 157 -27.30 -20.20 72.18
C GLU A 157 -27.53 -20.91 70.84
N ALA A 158 -28.63 -20.61 70.15
CA ALA A 158 -28.92 -21.12 68.82
C ALA A 158 -27.84 -20.73 67.80
N LEU A 159 -27.33 -19.49 67.89
CA LEU A 159 -26.22 -19.01 67.08
C LEU A 159 -24.92 -19.76 67.39
N LEU A 160 -24.59 -19.96 68.67
CA LEU A 160 -23.39 -20.68 69.10
C LEU A 160 -23.38 -22.14 68.61
N PHE A 161 -24.49 -22.86 68.77
CA PHE A 161 -24.61 -24.24 68.29
C PHE A 161 -24.54 -24.33 66.75
N SER A 162 -25.16 -23.37 66.05
CA SER A 162 -25.13 -23.32 64.59
C SER A 162 -23.74 -22.99 64.06
N ALA A 163 -22.98 -22.11 64.73
CA ALA A 163 -21.60 -21.80 64.37
C ALA A 163 -20.69 -23.03 64.46
N GLY A 164 -20.85 -23.87 65.49
CA GLY A 164 -20.14 -25.14 65.59
C GLY A 164 -20.47 -26.12 64.46
N GLY A 165 -21.74 -26.22 64.08
CA GLY A 165 -22.17 -27.05 62.95
C GLY A 165 -21.64 -26.56 61.59
N VAL A 166 -21.64 -25.25 61.38
CA VAL A 166 -21.12 -24.61 60.16
C VAL A 166 -19.60 -24.74 60.05
N ALA A 167 -18.87 -24.64 61.17
CA ALA A 167 -17.42 -24.83 61.19
C ALA A 167 -17.02 -26.20 60.63
N CYS A 168 -17.79 -27.25 60.94
CA CYS A 168 -17.56 -28.61 60.41
C CYS A 168 -17.82 -28.75 58.90
N MET A 169 -18.48 -27.78 58.27
CA MET A 169 -18.81 -27.81 56.83
C MET A 169 -17.71 -27.18 55.95
N VAL A 170 -16.78 -26.44 56.54
CA VAL A 170 -15.67 -25.81 55.79
C VAL A 170 -14.57 -26.87 55.55
N PRO A 171 -14.19 -27.15 54.30
CA PRO A 171 -13.22 -28.20 53.99
C PRO A 171 -11.78 -27.71 54.18
N GLU A 172 -11.38 -27.37 55.40
CA GLU A 172 -10.04 -26.85 55.73
C GLU A 172 -8.91 -27.80 55.30
N GLY A 173 -9.16 -29.11 55.39
CA GLY A 173 -8.19 -30.13 54.99
C GLY A 173 -7.91 -30.17 53.48
N LEU A 174 -8.84 -29.73 52.64
CA LEU A 174 -8.70 -29.81 51.18
C LEU A 174 -7.55 -28.95 50.67
N VAL A 175 -7.48 -27.70 51.14
CA VAL A 175 -6.44 -26.72 50.73
C VAL A 175 -5.06 -27.15 51.22
N LEU A 176 -5.00 -27.69 52.44
CA LEU A 176 -3.76 -28.21 53.02
C LEU A 176 -3.23 -29.41 52.24
N LEU A 177 -4.09 -30.40 51.95
CA LEU A 177 -3.71 -31.61 51.22
C LEU A 177 -3.19 -31.28 49.82
N MET A 178 -3.82 -30.33 49.12
CA MET A 178 -3.36 -29.87 47.80
C MET A 178 -1.97 -29.25 47.85
N SER A 179 -1.72 -28.37 48.82
CA SER A 179 -0.42 -27.70 48.99
C SER A 179 0.70 -28.72 49.24
N VAL A 180 0.44 -29.71 50.10
CA VAL A 180 1.37 -30.80 50.39
C VAL A 180 1.61 -31.67 49.14
N ALA A 181 0.56 -32.02 48.40
CA ALA A 181 0.67 -32.82 47.19
C ALA A 181 1.53 -32.13 46.11
N LEU A 182 1.31 -30.83 45.87
CA LEU A 182 2.09 -30.04 44.92
C LEU A 182 3.56 -29.92 45.35
N ALA A 183 3.82 -29.70 46.65
CA ALA A 183 5.19 -29.63 47.17
C ALA A 183 5.95 -30.96 46.98
N ILE A 184 5.31 -32.09 47.28
CA ILE A 184 5.89 -33.42 47.04
C ILE A 184 6.13 -33.65 45.54
N GLY A 185 5.20 -33.20 44.68
CA GLY A 185 5.36 -33.24 43.22
C GLY A 185 6.59 -32.46 42.75
N ALA A 186 6.77 -31.23 43.24
CA ALA A 186 7.93 -30.39 42.93
C ALA A 186 9.24 -31.06 43.36
N MET A 187 9.28 -31.63 44.57
CA MET A 187 10.46 -32.34 45.08
C MET A 187 10.83 -33.54 44.20
N ARG A 188 9.84 -34.34 43.76
CA ARG A 188 10.07 -35.49 42.88
C ARG A 188 10.59 -35.09 41.50
N LEU A 189 10.11 -33.98 40.95
CA LEU A 189 10.60 -33.44 39.67
C LEU A 189 12.03 -32.90 39.80
N ALA A 190 12.32 -32.20 40.89
CA ALA A 190 13.68 -31.70 41.17
C ALA A 190 14.69 -32.84 41.30
N GLN A 191 14.32 -33.96 41.94
CA GLN A 191 15.14 -35.18 42.01
C GLN A 191 15.42 -35.82 40.64
N ARG A 192 14.59 -35.52 39.62
CA ARG A 192 14.78 -35.98 38.23
C ARG A 192 15.50 -34.95 37.35
N GLY A 193 16.04 -33.89 37.93
CA GLY A 193 16.74 -32.83 37.20
C GLY A 193 15.83 -31.75 36.61
N ALA A 194 14.53 -31.74 36.93
CA ALA A 194 13.58 -30.72 36.49
C ALA A 194 13.24 -29.75 37.64
N LEU A 195 13.79 -28.53 37.59
CA LEU A 195 13.53 -27.50 38.60
C LEU A 195 12.25 -26.73 38.27
N MET A 196 11.22 -26.86 39.11
CA MET A 196 9.98 -26.09 39.00
C MET A 196 10.14 -24.71 39.65
N GLN A 197 9.90 -23.65 38.89
CA GLN A 197 9.93 -22.27 39.39
C GLN A 197 8.62 -21.86 40.09
N GLU A 198 7.50 -22.45 39.66
CA GLU A 198 6.17 -22.20 40.20
C GLU A 198 5.42 -23.53 40.40
N LEU A 199 4.75 -23.71 41.54
CA LEU A 199 3.99 -24.95 41.82
C LEU A 199 2.85 -25.21 40.81
N PRO A 200 2.10 -24.19 40.32
CA PRO A 200 1.13 -24.36 39.23
C PRO A 200 1.68 -24.99 37.94
N ALA A 201 2.98 -24.85 37.65
CA ALA A 201 3.57 -25.38 36.42
C ALA A 201 3.52 -26.93 36.36
N ILE A 202 3.40 -27.60 37.51
CA ILE A 202 3.21 -29.06 37.58
C ILE A 202 1.88 -29.44 36.93
N GLU A 203 0.82 -28.68 37.19
CA GLU A 203 -0.49 -28.90 36.56
C GLU A 203 -0.40 -28.65 35.07
N THR A 204 0.20 -27.53 34.66
CA THR A 204 0.35 -27.19 33.24
C THR A 204 1.07 -28.30 32.50
N LEU A 205 2.20 -28.78 33.02
CA LEU A 205 2.98 -29.87 32.42
C LEU A 205 2.18 -31.18 32.29
N ALA A 206 1.31 -31.48 33.25
CA ALA A 206 0.45 -32.67 33.20
C ALA A 206 -0.66 -32.60 32.13
N ARG A 207 -0.97 -31.40 31.64
CA ARG A 207 -2.02 -31.13 30.63
C ARG A 207 -1.45 -30.73 29.26
N VAL A 208 -0.14 -30.77 29.06
CA VAL A 208 0.46 -30.41 27.77
C VAL A 208 0.13 -31.48 26.74
N ASP A 209 -0.64 -31.11 25.71
CA ASP A 209 -0.89 -31.96 24.53
C ASP A 209 0.18 -31.78 23.44
N VAL A 210 0.85 -30.62 23.41
CA VAL A 210 1.84 -30.25 22.38
C VAL A 210 3.10 -29.73 23.03
N VAL A 211 4.21 -30.44 22.83
CA VAL A 211 5.54 -29.99 23.26
C VAL A 211 6.27 -29.35 22.08
N CYS A 212 6.40 -28.02 22.10
CA CYS A 212 7.20 -27.28 21.13
C CYS A 212 8.66 -27.25 21.59
N LEU A 213 9.50 -28.11 21.01
CA LEU A 213 10.93 -28.13 21.30
C LEU A 213 11.68 -27.27 20.28
N ASP A 214 12.56 -26.39 20.77
CA ASP A 214 13.56 -25.79 19.89
C ASP A 214 14.55 -26.88 19.45
N LYS A 215 14.96 -26.90 18.19
CA LYS A 215 15.92 -27.89 17.69
C LYS A 215 17.31 -27.62 18.28
N THR A 216 17.73 -26.36 18.26
CA THR A 216 19.12 -25.99 18.57
C THR A 216 19.30 -25.90 20.07
N GLY A 217 20.23 -26.67 20.65
CA GLY A 217 20.50 -26.65 22.09
C GLY A 217 19.50 -27.42 22.96
N THR A 218 18.36 -27.89 22.42
CA THR A 218 17.45 -28.83 23.13
C THR A 218 17.50 -30.22 22.51
N LEU A 219 17.24 -30.35 21.20
CA LEU A 219 17.38 -31.64 20.50
C LEU A 219 18.83 -31.94 20.06
N THR A 220 19.68 -30.90 20.03
CA THR A 220 21.06 -30.98 19.57
C THR A 220 21.99 -30.40 20.62
N GLU A 221 23.24 -30.86 20.66
CA GLU A 221 24.23 -30.48 21.70
C GLU A 221 24.74 -29.03 21.60
N GLY A 222 24.19 -28.20 20.70
CA GLY A 222 24.58 -26.79 20.53
C GLY A 222 26.00 -26.59 19.97
N ALA A 223 26.69 -27.67 19.60
CA ALA A 223 28.02 -27.68 19.00
C ALA A 223 27.94 -28.28 17.58
N PRO A 224 27.74 -27.46 16.53
CA PRO A 224 27.74 -27.95 15.16
C PRO A 224 29.14 -28.45 14.78
N ILE A 225 29.19 -29.42 13.87
CA ILE A 225 30.42 -29.98 13.32
C ILE A 225 30.43 -29.68 11.83
N MET A 226 31.59 -29.27 11.29
CA MET A 226 31.75 -29.06 9.86
C MET A 226 31.96 -30.42 9.18
N GLU A 227 31.06 -30.81 8.28
CA GLU A 227 31.14 -32.10 7.57
C GLU A 227 31.95 -32.01 6.27
N ARG A 228 31.70 -30.97 5.45
CA ARG A 228 32.33 -30.81 4.12
C ARG A 228 32.49 -29.34 3.75
N LEU A 229 33.55 -29.04 2.98
CA LEU A 229 33.74 -27.78 2.28
C LEU A 229 33.55 -28.01 0.77
N GLU A 230 32.62 -27.30 0.15
CA GLU A 230 32.42 -27.32 -1.31
C GLU A 230 32.86 -26.00 -1.91
N ARG A 231 33.79 -26.03 -2.88
CA ARG A 231 34.23 -24.84 -3.61
C ARG A 231 33.37 -24.65 -4.85
N LEU A 232 32.76 -23.47 -4.98
CA LEU A 232 31.94 -23.09 -6.13
C LEU A 232 32.68 -22.21 -7.14
N GLY A 233 33.81 -21.62 -6.75
CA GLY A 233 34.64 -20.72 -7.57
C GLY A 233 36.10 -21.16 -7.62
N ALA A 234 36.86 -20.54 -8.52
CA ALA A 234 38.26 -20.87 -8.79
C ALA A 234 39.28 -19.99 -8.06
N ASP A 235 38.82 -19.12 -7.15
CA ASP A 235 39.71 -18.23 -6.41
C ASP A 235 40.64 -19.05 -5.49
N PRO A 236 41.97 -19.00 -5.70
CA PRO A 236 42.91 -19.83 -4.97
C PRO A 236 43.01 -19.45 -3.49
N ASP A 237 42.66 -18.22 -3.13
CA ASP A 237 42.88 -17.65 -1.80
C ASP A 237 41.75 -17.97 -0.80
N VAL A 238 40.67 -18.64 -1.24
CA VAL A 238 39.47 -18.91 -0.43
C VAL A 238 39.78 -19.71 0.83
N ASP A 239 40.71 -20.65 0.75
CA ASP A 239 41.09 -21.48 1.88
C ASP A 239 41.84 -20.70 2.95
N ASP A 240 42.80 -19.87 2.53
CA ASP A 240 43.59 -18.99 3.39
C ASP A 240 42.71 -17.88 3.96
N ALA A 241 41.78 -17.34 3.18
CA ALA A 241 40.80 -16.36 3.64
C ALA A 241 39.87 -16.93 4.71
N LEU A 242 39.34 -18.14 4.51
CA LEU A 242 38.49 -18.79 5.50
C LEU A 242 39.25 -19.08 6.80
N ALA A 243 40.51 -19.46 6.71
CA ALA A 243 41.37 -19.65 7.87
C ALA A 243 41.70 -18.34 8.60
N ALA A 244 42.01 -17.28 7.84
CA ALA A 244 42.27 -15.96 8.37
C ALA A 244 41.04 -15.39 9.08
N LEU A 245 39.83 -15.61 8.55
CA LEU A 245 38.55 -15.24 9.17
C LEU A 245 38.34 -15.94 10.52
N VAL A 246 38.67 -17.22 10.61
CA VAL A 246 38.57 -18.00 11.85
C VAL A 246 39.57 -17.53 12.90
N LEU A 247 40.82 -17.28 12.51
CA LEU A 247 41.90 -16.90 13.44
C LEU A 247 41.79 -15.46 13.95
N ASN A 248 41.26 -14.55 13.13
CA ASN A 248 41.14 -13.13 13.46
C ASN A 248 39.80 -12.75 14.10
N ASP A 249 38.85 -13.70 14.27
CA ASP A 249 37.65 -13.45 15.08
C ASP A 249 37.99 -13.68 16.56
N PRO A 250 37.94 -12.64 17.40
CA PRO A 250 38.35 -12.76 18.78
C PRO A 250 37.31 -13.46 19.67
N ALA A 251 36.09 -13.71 19.18
CA ALA A 251 35.03 -14.44 19.89
C ALA A 251 34.26 -15.37 18.91
N PRO A 252 34.89 -16.46 18.44
CA PRO A 252 34.34 -17.28 17.36
C PRO A 252 33.03 -17.95 17.78
N ASN A 253 32.02 -17.80 16.92
CA ASN A 253 30.72 -18.44 17.10
C ASN A 253 30.80 -19.96 16.90
N ALA A 254 29.70 -20.67 17.20
CA ALA A 254 29.66 -22.14 17.10
C ALA A 254 30.06 -22.66 15.70
N THR A 255 29.69 -21.95 14.63
CA THR A 255 30.08 -22.29 13.25
C THR A 255 31.56 -22.08 13.00
N LEU A 256 32.13 -20.93 13.40
CA LEU A 256 33.56 -20.66 13.26
C LEU A 256 34.42 -21.64 14.07
N ARG A 257 33.96 -22.03 15.27
CA ARG A 257 34.60 -23.10 16.06
C ARG A 257 34.55 -24.45 15.37
N ALA A 258 33.43 -24.78 14.73
CA ALA A 258 33.29 -26.02 13.95
C ALA A 258 34.24 -26.05 12.75
N ILE A 259 34.39 -24.91 12.06
CA ILE A 259 35.33 -24.74 10.95
C ILE A 259 36.77 -24.87 11.47
N ALA A 260 37.10 -24.19 12.57
CA ALA A 260 38.41 -24.26 13.21
C ALA A 260 38.80 -25.69 13.59
N ALA A 261 37.88 -26.45 14.21
CA ALA A 261 38.15 -27.79 14.70
C ALA A 261 38.40 -28.81 13.56
N ASN A 262 37.75 -28.66 12.42
CA ASN A 262 37.94 -29.53 11.26
C ASN A 262 39.16 -29.13 10.40
N ARG A 263 39.84 -28.03 10.74
CA ARG A 263 40.94 -27.48 9.97
C ARG A 263 42.20 -27.37 10.81
N ALA A 264 43.12 -28.31 10.58
CA ALA A 264 44.53 -28.15 10.95
C ALA A 264 45.19 -27.15 9.98
N VAL A 265 44.77 -25.88 10.01
CA VAL A 265 45.31 -24.88 9.09
C VAL A 265 46.61 -24.29 9.66
N PRO A 266 47.73 -24.34 8.93
CA PRO A 266 48.87 -23.49 9.23
C PRO A 266 48.43 -22.03 9.07
N PRO A 267 48.63 -21.16 10.08
CA PRO A 267 48.06 -19.83 10.07
C PRO A 267 48.63 -19.00 8.91
N PRO A 268 47.81 -18.51 7.97
CA PRO A 268 48.26 -17.46 7.05
C PRO A 268 48.61 -16.22 7.87
N GLN A 269 49.69 -15.52 7.53
CA GLN A 269 50.13 -14.30 8.24
C GLN A 269 49.26 -13.07 7.92
N TRP A 270 47.95 -13.28 7.76
CA TRP A 270 47.00 -12.24 7.40
C TRP A 270 46.47 -11.56 8.65
N HIS A 271 46.74 -10.27 8.76
CA HIS A 271 46.27 -9.45 9.87
C HIS A 271 45.02 -8.69 9.44
N ALA A 272 43.94 -8.84 10.20
CA ALA A 272 42.71 -8.11 9.95
C ALA A 272 42.88 -6.63 10.31
N VAL A 273 42.63 -5.74 9.34
CA VAL A 273 42.58 -4.28 9.52
C VAL A 273 41.23 -3.86 10.10
N HIS A 274 40.16 -4.52 9.65
CA HIS A 274 38.79 -4.24 10.09
C HIS A 274 38.00 -5.55 10.18
N VAL A 275 37.27 -5.74 11.28
CA VAL A 275 36.45 -6.92 11.53
C VAL A 275 35.02 -6.49 11.85
N VAL A 276 34.06 -7.07 11.14
CA VAL A 276 32.64 -6.99 11.48
C VAL A 276 32.23 -8.34 12.06
N PRO A 277 31.95 -8.43 13.37
CA PRO A 277 31.59 -9.68 14.01
C PRO A 277 30.25 -10.20 13.50
N PHE A 278 30.07 -11.52 13.58
CA PHE A 278 28.81 -12.16 13.20
C PHE A 278 27.67 -11.69 14.11
N SER A 279 26.57 -11.25 13.51
CA SER A 279 25.30 -10.98 14.18
C SER A 279 24.21 -11.87 13.59
N SER A 280 23.34 -12.45 14.44
CA SER A 280 22.21 -13.26 13.98
C SER A 280 21.21 -12.44 13.15
N ALA A 281 21.09 -11.13 13.43
CA ALA A 281 20.25 -10.21 12.67
C ALA A 281 20.78 -10.00 11.24
N ARG A 282 22.10 -9.80 11.10
CA ARG A 282 22.75 -9.66 9.79
C ARG A 282 22.94 -10.98 9.06
N LYS A 283 23.11 -12.08 9.79
CA LYS A 283 23.47 -13.42 9.28
C LYS A 283 24.79 -13.46 8.49
N TRP A 284 25.69 -12.49 8.68
CA TRP A 284 27.03 -12.48 8.10
C TRP A 284 28.05 -11.81 9.04
N ALA A 285 29.32 -12.09 8.77
CA ALA A 285 30.51 -11.49 9.36
C ALA A 285 31.51 -11.15 8.24
N SER A 286 32.42 -10.22 8.48
CA SER A 286 33.48 -9.91 7.52
C SER A 286 34.79 -9.54 8.19
N ALA A 287 35.88 -9.75 7.46
CA ALA A 287 37.18 -9.22 7.81
C ALA A 287 37.87 -8.66 6.57
N THR A 288 38.55 -7.52 6.75
CA THR A 288 39.38 -6.90 5.73
C THR A 288 40.83 -7.13 6.07
N PHE A 289 41.58 -7.72 5.16
CA PHE A 289 42.99 -8.04 5.32
C PHE A 289 43.85 -7.15 4.44
N ALA A 290 44.94 -6.63 4.97
CA ALA A 290 45.87 -5.80 4.20
C ALA A 290 46.45 -6.61 3.02
N GLY A 291 46.29 -6.11 1.79
CA GLY A 291 46.77 -6.77 0.57
C GLY A 291 45.89 -7.92 0.04
N HIS A 292 44.89 -8.38 0.80
CA HIS A 292 44.04 -9.53 0.43
C HIS A 292 42.54 -9.19 0.38
N GLY A 293 42.18 -7.92 0.50
CA GLY A 293 40.79 -7.44 0.34
C GLY A 293 39.86 -7.78 1.50
N THR A 294 38.56 -7.64 1.26
CA THR A 294 37.50 -7.88 2.26
C THR A 294 36.80 -9.19 1.95
N TRP A 295 36.77 -10.10 2.93
CA TRP A 295 36.10 -11.39 2.84
C TRP A 295 34.88 -11.41 3.75
N VAL A 296 33.80 -12.04 3.26
CA VAL A 296 32.50 -12.11 3.95
C VAL A 296 32.10 -13.58 4.11
N LEU A 297 31.69 -13.96 5.32
CA LEU A 297 31.16 -15.28 5.66
C LEU A 297 29.76 -15.12 6.25
N GLY A 298 28.78 -15.88 5.77
CA GLY A 298 27.39 -15.67 6.13
C GLY A 298 26.42 -16.59 5.42
N ALA A 299 25.13 -16.37 5.66
CA ALA A 299 24.08 -17.20 5.12
C ALA A 299 23.97 -17.05 3.57
N PRO A 300 23.75 -18.16 2.84
CA PRO A 300 23.79 -18.18 1.38
C PRO A 300 22.64 -17.40 0.72
N ASP A 301 21.56 -17.12 1.44
CA ASP A 301 20.45 -16.26 1.02
C ASP A 301 20.78 -14.76 1.16
N VAL A 302 21.73 -14.41 2.02
CA VAL A 302 22.08 -13.00 2.34
C VAL A 302 23.26 -12.49 1.54
N ILE A 303 24.33 -13.29 1.41
CA ILE A 303 25.56 -12.87 0.71
C ILE A 303 25.31 -12.41 -0.73
N PRO A 304 24.52 -13.11 -1.57
CA PRO A 304 24.28 -12.68 -2.95
C PRO A 304 23.61 -11.29 -3.03
N VAL A 305 22.73 -10.95 -2.08
CA VAL A 305 22.07 -9.64 -2.04
C VAL A 305 23.05 -8.51 -1.77
N LEU A 306 24.08 -8.75 -0.94
CA LEU A 306 25.16 -7.81 -0.66
C LEU A 306 26.08 -7.62 -1.89
N CYS A 307 26.29 -8.68 -2.66
CA CYS A 307 27.12 -8.65 -3.87
C CYS A 307 26.36 -8.17 -5.13
N GLU A 308 25.03 -8.23 -5.15
CA GLU A 308 24.17 -7.82 -6.27
C GLU A 308 23.96 -6.29 -6.36
N GLY A 309 25.06 -5.52 -6.34
CA GLY A 309 25.05 -4.12 -6.79
C GLY A 309 24.63 -3.98 -8.28
N GLN A 310 24.68 -5.07 -9.06
CA GLN A 310 24.35 -5.07 -10.49
C GLN A 310 22.85 -5.08 -10.84
N ARG A 311 21.94 -5.49 -9.94
CA ARG A 311 20.49 -5.58 -10.28
C ARG A 311 19.71 -4.27 -10.16
N ARG A 312 20.32 -3.20 -9.62
CA ARG A 312 19.67 -1.87 -9.57
C ARG A 312 19.34 -1.35 -10.97
N ARG A 313 20.27 -1.44 -11.94
CA ARG A 313 20.03 -0.94 -13.31
C ARG A 313 18.88 -1.65 -14.02
N ALA A 314 18.78 -2.98 -13.89
CA ALA A 314 17.70 -3.75 -14.50
C ALA A 314 16.34 -3.43 -13.85
N ARG A 315 16.26 -3.31 -12.52
CA ARG A 315 15.02 -2.90 -11.83
C ARG A 315 14.62 -1.48 -12.20
N THR A 316 15.56 -0.53 -12.21
CA THR A 316 15.29 0.85 -12.62
C THR A 316 14.84 0.94 -14.07
N ALA A 317 15.43 0.16 -14.98
CA ALA A 317 15.00 0.10 -16.37
C ALA A 317 13.57 -0.45 -16.52
N ILE A 318 13.22 -1.53 -15.81
CA ILE A 318 11.87 -2.09 -15.84
C ILE A 318 10.84 -1.09 -15.29
N VAL A 319 11.14 -0.44 -14.17
CA VAL A 319 10.26 0.59 -13.58
C VAL A 319 10.10 1.77 -14.55
N LEU A 320 11.19 2.23 -15.16
CA LEU A 320 11.16 3.34 -16.12
C LEU A 320 10.33 3.00 -17.36
N VAL A 321 10.54 1.82 -17.96
CA VAL A 321 9.79 1.38 -19.15
C VAL A 321 8.30 1.25 -18.81
N THR A 322 7.97 0.67 -17.66
CA THR A 322 6.58 0.51 -17.22
C THR A 322 5.92 1.86 -16.97
N ALA A 323 6.61 2.79 -16.30
CA ALA A 323 6.11 4.14 -16.03
C ALA A 323 5.87 4.94 -17.33
N VAL A 324 6.79 4.85 -18.29
CA VAL A 324 6.65 5.49 -19.62
C VAL A 324 5.46 4.90 -20.37
N ALA A 325 5.30 3.57 -20.41
CA ALA A 325 4.20 2.92 -21.09
C ALA A 325 2.84 3.31 -20.48
N VAL A 326 2.70 3.28 -19.15
CA VAL A 326 1.48 3.70 -18.44
C VAL A 326 1.16 5.17 -18.72
N SER A 327 2.16 6.05 -18.73
CA SER A 327 1.99 7.48 -19.01
C SER A 327 1.52 7.72 -20.45
N LEU A 328 2.07 6.99 -21.43
CA LEU A 328 1.66 7.08 -22.83
C LEU A 328 0.22 6.58 -23.04
N ILE A 329 -0.19 5.50 -22.37
CA ILE A 329 -1.57 5.00 -22.41
C ILE A 329 -2.54 6.03 -21.82
N ALA A 330 -2.19 6.61 -20.66
CA ALA A 330 -2.98 7.64 -20.01
C ALA A 330 -3.13 8.89 -20.90
N ALA A 331 -2.04 9.37 -21.50
CA ALA A 331 -2.04 10.50 -22.42
C ALA A 331 -2.88 10.23 -23.68
N SER A 332 -2.77 9.03 -24.26
CA SER A 332 -3.56 8.61 -25.43
C SER A 332 -5.07 8.63 -25.14
N ARG A 333 -5.49 8.09 -23.98
CA ARG A 333 -6.91 8.06 -23.58
C ARG A 333 -7.48 9.45 -23.31
N LEU A 334 -6.65 10.36 -22.78
CA LEU A 334 -7.01 11.76 -22.61
C LEU A 334 -7.15 12.48 -23.96
N TYR A 335 -6.17 12.26 -24.85
CA TYR A 335 -6.10 12.89 -26.17
C TYR A 335 -7.28 12.51 -27.07
N LEU A 336 -7.70 11.25 -27.03
CA LEU A 336 -8.85 10.74 -27.78
C LEU A 336 -10.20 11.16 -27.17
N GLY A 337 -10.21 11.89 -26.05
CA GLY A 337 -11.43 12.33 -25.36
C GLY A 337 -12.25 11.19 -24.75
N VAL A 338 -11.64 10.02 -24.53
CA VAL A 338 -12.33 8.80 -24.08
C VAL A 338 -12.62 8.83 -22.57
N HIS A 339 -11.74 9.46 -21.78
CA HIS A 339 -11.87 9.57 -20.33
C HIS A 339 -11.64 11.00 -19.85
N ARG A 340 -12.31 11.39 -18.76
CA ARG A 340 -12.04 12.67 -18.10
C ARG A 340 -10.72 12.59 -17.34
N VAL A 341 -10.07 13.74 -17.13
CA VAL A 341 -8.82 13.84 -16.35
C VAL A 341 -8.98 13.22 -14.96
N SER A 342 -10.14 13.42 -14.33
CA SER A 342 -10.50 12.80 -13.05
C SER A 342 -10.41 11.28 -13.07
N ASP A 343 -10.86 10.64 -14.15
CA ASP A 343 -10.97 9.18 -14.25
C ASP A 343 -9.57 8.56 -14.40
N VAL A 344 -8.71 9.22 -15.17
CA VAL A 344 -7.31 8.80 -15.38
C VAL A 344 -6.50 8.95 -14.11
N VAL A 345 -6.64 10.08 -13.40
CA VAL A 345 -5.95 10.32 -12.13
C VAL A 345 -6.42 9.34 -11.04
N ALA A 346 -7.73 9.07 -10.97
CA ALA A 346 -8.28 8.08 -10.04
C ALA A 346 -7.72 6.67 -10.31
N GLY A 347 -7.66 6.25 -11.59
CA GLY A 347 -7.09 4.96 -11.98
C GLY A 347 -5.61 4.81 -11.63
N LEU A 348 -4.79 5.84 -11.89
CA LEU A 348 -3.37 5.86 -11.52
C LEU A 348 -3.18 5.82 -10.00
N SER A 349 -3.98 6.59 -9.26
CA SER A 349 -3.93 6.63 -7.80
C SER A 349 -4.31 5.28 -7.19
N PHE A 350 -5.34 4.63 -7.72
CA PHE A 350 -5.75 3.29 -7.29
C PHE A 350 -4.66 2.23 -7.58
N GLY A 351 -4.05 2.26 -8.77
CA GLY A 351 -2.95 1.37 -9.12
C GLY A 351 -1.73 1.55 -8.22
N LEU A 352 -1.38 2.81 -7.91
CA LEU A 352 -0.29 3.13 -6.98
C LEU A 352 -0.59 2.65 -5.55
N ALA A 353 -1.80 2.89 -5.06
CA ALA A 353 -2.24 2.42 -3.75
C ALA A 353 -2.18 0.88 -3.65
N TRP A 354 -2.63 0.18 -4.69
CA TRP A 354 -2.57 -1.29 -4.75
C TRP A 354 -1.12 -1.80 -4.75
N ALA A 355 -0.22 -1.15 -5.50
CA ALA A 355 1.21 -1.48 -5.49
C ALA A 355 1.85 -1.27 -4.12
N ILE A 356 1.49 -0.19 -3.40
CA ILE A 356 1.96 0.07 -2.03
C ILE A 356 1.47 -1.02 -1.07
N VAL A 357 0.19 -1.42 -1.16
CA VAL A 357 -0.37 -2.50 -0.33
C VAL A 357 0.35 -3.83 -0.58
N LEU A 358 0.61 -4.17 -1.85
CA LEU A 358 1.36 -5.37 -2.20
C LEU A 358 2.82 -5.30 -1.71
N ALA A 359 3.48 -4.14 -1.84
CA ALA A 359 4.84 -3.95 -1.35
C ALA A 359 4.91 -4.05 0.19
N ALA A 360 3.96 -3.45 0.91
CA ALA A 360 3.84 -3.56 2.35
C ALA A 360 3.58 -5.02 2.79
N GLY A 361 2.64 -5.71 2.14
CA GLY A 361 2.38 -7.14 2.39
C GLY A 361 3.60 -8.01 2.12
N TYR A 362 4.37 -7.71 1.07
CA TYR A 362 5.63 -8.40 0.76
C TYR A 362 6.72 -8.14 1.81
N SER A 363 6.81 -6.92 2.35
CA SER A 363 7.77 -6.57 3.40
C SER A 363 7.46 -7.20 4.77
N LEU A 364 6.22 -7.65 4.98
CA LEU A 364 5.74 -8.19 6.26
C LEU A 364 5.82 -9.73 6.35
N GLN A 365 6.22 -10.44 5.28
CA GLN A 365 6.30 -11.90 5.31
C GLN A 365 7.68 -12.46 4.91
N PRO A 366 8.17 -13.50 5.61
CA PRO A 366 9.37 -14.22 5.21
C PRO A 366 9.16 -14.90 3.86
N VAL A 367 10.05 -14.59 2.92
CA VAL A 367 9.95 -14.95 1.50
C VAL A 367 10.03 -16.47 1.30
N GLN A 368 8.92 -17.07 0.86
CA GLN A 368 8.95 -18.36 0.15
C GLN A 368 9.26 -18.08 -1.32
N PRO A 369 10.28 -18.71 -1.94
CA PRO A 369 10.66 -18.42 -3.31
C PRO A 369 9.65 -19.03 -4.29
N VAL A 370 8.60 -18.28 -4.63
CA VAL A 370 7.75 -18.60 -5.77
C VAL A 370 8.55 -18.27 -7.05
N GLY A 371 8.87 -19.29 -7.84
CA GLY A 371 9.67 -19.13 -9.05
C GLY A 371 9.04 -18.13 -10.04
N ALA A 372 9.80 -17.09 -10.41
CA ALA A 372 9.35 -15.98 -11.27
C ALA A 372 8.63 -16.44 -12.55
N LYS A 373 9.05 -17.58 -13.14
CA LYS A 373 8.43 -18.16 -14.34
C LYS A 373 6.95 -18.52 -14.15
N ARG A 374 6.57 -19.02 -12.97
CA ARG A 374 5.17 -19.40 -12.68
C ARG A 374 4.28 -18.17 -12.55
N LEU A 375 4.78 -17.12 -11.89
CA LEU A 375 4.07 -15.85 -11.73
C LEU A 375 3.89 -15.15 -13.09
N THR A 376 4.95 -15.09 -13.90
CA THR A 376 4.86 -14.54 -15.26
C THR A 376 3.88 -15.32 -16.12
N GLY A 377 3.89 -16.66 -16.04
CA GLY A 377 2.92 -17.51 -16.73
C GLY A 377 1.47 -17.20 -16.33
N LEU A 378 1.20 -17.05 -15.03
CA LEU A 378 -0.12 -16.70 -14.52
C LEU A 378 -0.61 -15.33 -15.01
N VAL A 379 0.26 -14.31 -14.93
CA VAL A 379 -0.05 -12.94 -15.38
C VAL A 379 -0.36 -12.92 -16.88
N VAL A 380 0.47 -13.57 -17.70
CA VAL A 380 0.25 -13.66 -19.15
C VAL A 380 -1.06 -14.39 -19.46
N LEU A 381 -1.35 -15.49 -18.77
CA LEU A 381 -2.60 -16.22 -18.93
C LEU A 381 -3.82 -15.34 -18.59
N THR A 382 -3.75 -14.58 -17.48
CA THR A 382 -4.85 -13.71 -17.05
C THR A 382 -5.07 -12.57 -18.05
N LEU A 383 -3.99 -11.98 -18.58
CA LEU A 383 -4.08 -10.96 -19.62
C LEU A 383 -4.66 -11.52 -20.93
N LEU A 384 -4.27 -12.73 -21.34
CA LEU A 384 -4.80 -13.37 -22.55
C LEU A 384 -6.30 -13.69 -22.42
N VAL A 385 -6.72 -14.23 -21.27
CA VAL A 385 -8.14 -14.51 -21.00
C VAL A 385 -8.95 -13.22 -20.92
N GLY A 386 -8.41 -12.18 -20.25
CA GLY A 386 -9.02 -10.86 -20.19
C GLY A 386 -9.17 -10.23 -21.59
N ALA A 387 -8.12 -10.30 -22.41
CA ALA A 387 -8.16 -9.79 -23.78
C ALA A 387 -9.17 -10.56 -24.65
N ALA A 388 -9.16 -11.90 -24.62
CA ALA A 388 -10.08 -12.73 -25.38
C ALA A 388 -11.55 -12.44 -25.01
N SER A 389 -11.85 -12.40 -23.71
CA SER A 389 -13.21 -12.09 -23.23
C SER A 389 -13.65 -10.67 -23.55
N HIS A 390 -12.73 -9.71 -23.58
CA HIS A 390 -13.03 -8.35 -24.02
C HIS A 390 -13.35 -8.30 -25.51
N VAL A 391 -12.52 -8.92 -26.36
CA VAL A 391 -12.77 -8.96 -27.81
C VAL A 391 -14.10 -9.63 -28.12
N GLU A 392 -14.39 -10.78 -27.53
CA GLU A 392 -15.65 -11.51 -27.76
C GLU A 392 -16.89 -10.68 -27.39
N ARG A 393 -16.85 -9.95 -26.26
CA ARG A 393 -17.99 -9.14 -25.80
C ARG A 393 -18.22 -7.88 -26.63
N TRP A 394 -17.17 -7.22 -27.09
CA TRP A 394 -17.27 -5.86 -27.65
C TRP A 394 -17.08 -5.80 -29.17
N GLN A 395 -16.49 -6.81 -29.81
CA GLN A 395 -16.26 -6.85 -31.26
C GLN A 395 -17.52 -6.58 -32.10
N PRO A 396 -18.70 -7.16 -31.82
CA PRO A 396 -19.89 -6.91 -32.65
C PRO A 396 -20.32 -5.44 -32.62
N THR A 397 -20.18 -4.80 -31.46
CA THR A 397 -20.51 -3.39 -31.25
C THR A 397 -19.46 -2.50 -31.91
N ASP A 398 -18.18 -2.78 -31.73
CA ASP A 398 -17.07 -2.02 -32.31
C ASP A 398 -17.08 -2.06 -33.84
N VAL A 399 -17.34 -3.23 -34.45
CA VAL A 399 -17.37 -3.37 -35.93
C VAL A 399 -18.48 -2.53 -36.56
N VAL A 400 -19.63 -2.39 -35.88
CA VAL A 400 -20.72 -1.53 -36.35
C VAL A 400 -20.39 -0.05 -36.12
N LEU A 401 -19.80 0.28 -34.98
CA LEU A 401 -19.41 1.64 -34.61
C LEU A 401 -18.38 2.26 -35.55
N TYR A 402 -17.36 1.49 -35.94
CA TYR A 402 -16.21 1.98 -36.70
C TYR A 402 -16.30 1.72 -38.21
N ARG A 403 -17.47 1.28 -38.71
CA ARG A 403 -17.67 1.09 -40.16
C ARG A 403 -17.62 2.45 -40.86
N PRO A 404 -16.71 2.66 -41.83
CA PRO A 404 -16.66 3.91 -42.59
C PRO A 404 -18.01 4.18 -43.28
N ALA A 405 -18.61 5.35 -43.04
CA ALA A 405 -19.83 5.76 -43.73
C ALA A 405 -19.48 6.23 -45.15
N GLU A 406 -19.58 5.33 -46.13
CA GLU A 406 -19.06 5.56 -47.49
C GLU A 406 -20.15 5.81 -48.55
N VAL A 407 -21.32 6.35 -48.17
CA VAL A 407 -22.37 6.65 -49.15
C VAL A 407 -22.62 8.16 -49.18
N VAL A 408 -22.11 8.84 -50.21
CA VAL A 408 -22.50 10.22 -50.55
C VAL A 408 -23.79 10.16 -51.36
N GLU A 409 -24.94 10.21 -50.70
CA GLU A 409 -26.22 10.29 -51.40
C GLU A 409 -26.32 11.66 -52.10
N GLN A 410 -26.53 11.67 -53.41
CA GLN A 410 -26.78 12.90 -54.16
C GLN A 410 -28.30 13.16 -54.17
N MET A 411 -28.74 14.32 -53.68
CA MET A 411 -30.17 14.65 -53.62
C MET A 411 -30.46 16.08 -54.14
N PRO A 412 -31.53 16.32 -54.91
CA PRO A 412 -31.91 17.69 -55.27
C PRO A 412 -32.28 18.53 -54.05
N VAL A 413 -31.99 19.84 -54.08
CA VAL A 413 -32.33 20.78 -52.98
C VAL A 413 -33.82 20.72 -52.62
N ALA A 414 -34.71 20.59 -53.61
CA ALA A 414 -36.15 20.44 -53.39
C ALA A 414 -36.51 19.16 -52.62
N ARG A 415 -35.84 18.03 -52.92
CA ARG A 415 -36.03 16.76 -52.20
C ARG A 415 -35.49 16.84 -50.78
N TRP A 416 -34.36 17.51 -50.59
CA TRP A 416 -33.81 17.77 -49.26
C TRP A 416 -34.81 18.55 -48.40
N ARG A 417 -35.34 19.69 -48.89
CA ARG A 417 -36.35 20.50 -48.16
C ARG A 417 -37.67 19.75 -47.90
N ALA A 418 -38.14 18.93 -48.85
CA ALA A 418 -39.40 18.20 -48.71
C ALA A 418 -39.33 17.04 -47.68
N GLY A 419 -38.15 16.53 -47.36
CA GLY A 419 -38.01 15.44 -46.39
C GLY A 419 -36.69 14.67 -46.42
N GLY A 420 -35.83 14.89 -47.43
CA GLY A 420 -34.50 14.26 -47.52
C GLY A 420 -33.57 14.65 -46.36
N TRP A 421 -33.79 15.78 -45.71
CA TRP A 421 -33.07 16.16 -44.48
C TRP A 421 -33.17 15.11 -43.36
N ARG A 422 -34.20 14.26 -43.37
CA ARG A 422 -34.40 13.20 -42.36
C ARG A 422 -33.40 12.05 -42.48
N THR A 423 -32.83 11.80 -43.66
CA THR A 423 -31.90 10.68 -43.89
C THR A 423 -30.51 10.92 -43.30
N LEU A 424 -30.20 12.17 -42.93
CA LEU A 424 -28.96 12.55 -42.27
C LEU A 424 -28.98 12.22 -40.76
N PRO A 425 -27.81 11.98 -40.14
CA PRO A 425 -27.73 11.57 -38.73
C PRO A 425 -28.41 12.53 -37.76
N ASP A 426 -28.97 11.97 -36.68
CA ASP A 426 -29.70 12.70 -35.65
C ASP A 426 -28.81 13.45 -34.67
N GLY A 427 -27.60 12.93 -34.47
CA GLY A 427 -26.65 13.50 -33.54
C GLY A 427 -25.23 13.00 -33.76
N ARG A 428 -24.31 13.68 -33.11
CA ARG A 428 -22.89 13.37 -33.10
C ARG A 428 -22.65 12.07 -32.34
N VAL A 429 -22.23 11.05 -33.09
CA VAL A 429 -21.65 9.82 -32.57
C VAL A 429 -20.18 10.05 -32.20
N ALA A 430 -19.85 9.99 -30.92
CA ALA A 430 -18.47 10.04 -30.41
C ALA A 430 -17.64 8.84 -30.88
N VAL A 431 -16.32 8.89 -30.69
CA VAL A 431 -15.41 7.77 -31.05
C VAL A 431 -15.84 6.46 -30.39
N VAL A 432 -16.43 6.52 -29.19
CA VAL A 432 -16.91 5.34 -28.44
C VAL A 432 -18.37 4.98 -28.80
N GLY A 433 -18.92 5.53 -29.88
CA GLY A 433 -20.27 5.21 -30.37
C GLY A 433 -21.44 5.81 -29.60
N ARG A 434 -21.16 6.54 -28.51
CA ARG A 434 -22.19 7.26 -27.77
C ARG A 434 -22.67 8.46 -28.57
N ILE A 435 -23.98 8.68 -28.61
CA ILE A 435 -24.54 9.90 -29.21
C ILE A 435 -24.59 10.97 -28.11
N ASP A 436 -23.80 12.03 -28.27
CA ASP A 436 -23.58 13.04 -27.21
C ASP A 436 -24.33 14.35 -27.45
N GLU A 437 -24.45 14.78 -28.71
CA GLU A 437 -24.99 16.09 -29.10
C GLU A 437 -25.91 15.93 -30.30
N PRO A 438 -27.08 16.60 -30.36
CA PRO A 438 -27.94 16.57 -31.54
C PRO A 438 -27.37 17.44 -32.66
N PHE A 439 -27.59 17.03 -33.91
CA PHE A 439 -27.32 17.88 -35.08
C PHE A 439 -28.53 18.79 -35.33
N SER A 440 -28.49 19.97 -34.73
CA SER A 440 -29.56 20.97 -34.81
C SER A 440 -29.51 21.82 -36.08
N ILE A 441 -28.45 21.73 -36.89
CA ILE A 441 -28.28 22.50 -38.14
C ILE A 441 -27.93 21.59 -39.30
N GLN A 442 -28.56 21.86 -40.44
CA GLN A 442 -28.09 21.41 -41.75
C GLN A 442 -27.92 22.62 -42.66
N TRP A 443 -26.73 22.79 -43.24
CA TRP A 443 -26.40 23.97 -44.04
C TRP A 443 -25.88 23.58 -45.42
N ALA A 444 -26.62 23.95 -46.46
CA ALA A 444 -26.27 23.76 -47.86
C ALA A 444 -25.53 24.97 -48.42
N THR A 445 -24.19 24.92 -48.45
CA THR A 445 -23.34 25.96 -49.05
C THR A 445 -21.86 25.55 -49.11
N THR A 446 -21.02 26.35 -49.76
CA THR A 446 -19.56 26.11 -49.82
C THR A 446 -18.84 26.49 -48.52
N ALA A 447 -17.71 25.84 -48.22
CA ALA A 447 -16.93 26.15 -47.01
C ALA A 447 -16.48 27.62 -46.93
N THR A 448 -16.16 28.22 -48.07
CA THR A 448 -15.75 29.64 -48.18
C THR A 448 -16.92 30.56 -47.86
N THR A 449 -18.12 30.24 -48.35
CA THR A 449 -19.35 30.99 -48.03
C THR A 449 -19.69 30.89 -46.54
N VAL A 450 -19.54 29.71 -45.91
CA VAL A 450 -19.73 29.55 -44.45
C VAL A 450 -18.81 30.49 -43.68
N ASP A 451 -17.51 30.47 -43.94
CA ASP A 451 -16.54 31.31 -43.22
C ASP A 451 -16.83 32.81 -43.40
N HIS A 452 -17.17 33.24 -44.62
CA HIS A 452 -17.51 34.64 -44.90
C HIS A 452 -18.78 35.10 -44.18
N VAL A 453 -19.86 34.32 -44.25
CA VAL A 453 -21.14 34.61 -43.58
C VAL A 453 -20.98 34.62 -42.05
N MET A 454 -20.26 33.64 -41.50
CA MET A 454 -20.07 33.55 -40.05
C MET A 454 -19.26 34.73 -39.51
N ARG A 455 -18.22 35.17 -40.22
CA ARG A 455 -17.46 36.38 -39.86
C ARG A 455 -18.30 37.65 -39.96
N ALA A 456 -19.13 37.78 -41.01
CA ALA A 456 -20.07 38.88 -41.16
C ALA A 456 -21.07 38.99 -39.99
N LEU A 457 -21.51 37.84 -39.46
CA LEU A 457 -22.39 37.72 -38.30
C LEU A 457 -21.69 37.88 -36.95
N GLY A 458 -20.40 38.24 -36.94
CA GLY A 458 -19.63 38.47 -35.72
C GLY A 458 -19.16 37.19 -35.01
N TRP A 459 -19.09 36.06 -35.70
CA TRP A 459 -18.48 34.84 -35.19
C TRP A 459 -16.99 34.77 -35.57
N LYS A 460 -16.16 34.29 -34.65
CA LYS A 460 -14.71 34.10 -34.87
C LYS A 460 -14.42 32.63 -35.21
N ALA A 461 -13.61 32.38 -36.23
CA ALA A 461 -13.12 31.04 -36.52
C ALA A 461 -12.12 30.58 -35.45
N VAL A 462 -12.28 29.36 -34.94
CA VAL A 462 -11.40 28.74 -33.94
C VAL A 462 -10.44 27.79 -34.66
N ARG A 463 -9.12 27.97 -34.46
CA ARG A 463 -8.11 27.05 -35.02
C ARG A 463 -7.98 25.82 -34.13
N SER A 464 -7.86 24.65 -34.75
CA SER A 464 -7.76 23.33 -34.13
C SER A 464 -6.36 23.02 -33.55
N ILE A 465 -5.79 23.91 -32.73
CA ILE A 465 -4.53 23.65 -32.02
C ILE A 465 -4.89 23.09 -30.63
N PRO A 466 -4.16 22.10 -30.08
CA PRO A 466 -4.33 21.69 -28.70
C PRO A 466 -3.93 22.84 -27.75
N ASP A 467 -4.91 23.48 -27.11
CA ASP A 467 -4.71 24.68 -26.26
C ASP A 467 -3.79 24.49 -25.04
N TRP A 468 -3.35 23.27 -24.72
CA TRP A 468 -2.29 23.07 -23.72
C TRP A 468 -0.90 23.54 -24.19
N LEU A 469 -0.77 23.98 -25.45
CA LEU A 469 0.45 24.55 -26.04
C LEU A 469 0.47 26.09 -26.09
N VAL A 470 -0.64 26.78 -25.81
CA VAL A 470 -0.72 28.25 -25.88
C VAL A 470 -0.76 28.81 -24.46
N ALA A 471 0.35 29.40 -24.03
CA ALA A 471 0.39 30.19 -22.81
C ALA A 471 -0.64 31.32 -22.92
N GLN A 472 -1.44 31.48 -21.88
CA GLN A 472 -2.53 32.45 -21.80
C GLN A 472 -2.00 33.89 -21.95
N GLU A 473 -1.93 34.41 -23.17
CA GLU A 473 -1.68 35.83 -23.39
C GLU A 473 -2.99 36.61 -23.17
N SER A 474 -3.02 37.34 -22.05
CA SER A 474 -3.65 38.66 -21.93
C SER A 474 -5.15 38.80 -22.24
N GLY A 475 -5.96 38.80 -21.17
CA GLY A 475 -6.81 39.96 -20.80
C GLY A 475 -8.04 40.35 -21.64
N ASN A 476 -8.23 39.86 -22.87
CA ASN A 476 -9.42 40.17 -23.67
C ASN A 476 -10.48 39.08 -23.51
N ALA A 477 -11.66 39.44 -23.00
CA ALA A 477 -12.83 38.57 -22.79
C ALA A 477 -13.41 37.92 -24.08
N GLY A 478 -12.72 38.04 -25.22
CA GLY A 478 -13.09 37.51 -26.52
C GLY A 478 -12.18 36.39 -27.07
N ASP A 479 -11.13 35.99 -26.34
CA ASP A 479 -10.15 34.97 -26.78
C ASP A 479 -10.05 33.81 -25.77
N THR A 480 -11.21 33.37 -25.27
CA THR A 480 -11.28 32.17 -24.44
C THR A 480 -10.94 30.93 -25.31
N PRO A 481 -10.01 30.06 -24.87
CA PRO A 481 -9.68 28.83 -25.60
C PRO A 481 -10.93 27.94 -25.76
N VAL A 482 -11.16 27.43 -26.97
CA VAL A 482 -12.29 26.55 -27.30
C VAL A 482 -11.73 25.21 -27.76
N ILE A 483 -12.14 24.14 -27.08
CA ILE A 483 -11.77 22.77 -27.44
C ILE A 483 -12.42 22.44 -28.79
N ALA A 484 -11.64 22.58 -29.86
CA ALA A 484 -12.10 22.41 -31.22
C ALA A 484 -12.37 20.93 -31.59
N LEU A 485 -11.76 19.99 -30.87
CA LEU A 485 -11.77 18.55 -31.20
C LEU A 485 -12.95 17.82 -30.55
N LYS A 486 -14.09 17.78 -31.25
CA LYS A 486 -15.20 16.83 -30.97
C LYS A 486 -15.41 15.94 -32.18
N PHE A 487 -15.16 14.64 -32.07
CA PHE A 487 -15.24 13.75 -33.22
C PHE A 487 -16.68 13.29 -33.51
N HIS A 488 -17.01 13.21 -34.80
CA HIS A 488 -18.19 12.52 -35.33
C HIS A 488 -17.72 11.33 -36.17
N GLN A 489 -18.00 10.10 -35.74
CA GLN A 489 -17.56 8.88 -36.46
C GLN A 489 -16.05 8.88 -36.79
N GLY A 490 -15.22 9.38 -35.88
CA GLY A 490 -13.77 9.49 -36.07
C GLY A 490 -13.29 10.70 -36.90
N ALA A 491 -14.19 11.50 -37.48
CA ALA A 491 -13.85 12.74 -38.18
C ALA A 491 -13.92 13.96 -37.25
N ALA A 492 -12.87 14.79 -37.28
CA ALA A 492 -12.87 16.11 -36.62
C ALA A 492 -13.83 17.07 -37.35
N PRO A 493 -14.35 18.11 -36.67
CA PRO A 493 -15.16 19.11 -37.34
C PRO A 493 -14.30 19.85 -38.37
N ALA A 494 -14.84 20.03 -39.57
CA ALA A 494 -14.14 20.74 -40.63
C ALA A 494 -14.08 22.25 -40.35
N MET A 495 -15.10 22.79 -39.66
CA MET A 495 -15.18 24.21 -39.32
C MET A 495 -15.73 24.38 -37.91
N VAL A 496 -15.11 25.30 -37.15
CA VAL A 496 -15.51 25.65 -35.78
C VAL A 496 -15.54 27.16 -35.64
N PHE A 497 -16.65 27.70 -35.14
CA PHE A 497 -16.83 29.12 -34.91
C PHE A 497 -17.29 29.38 -33.49
N ALA A 498 -16.79 30.45 -32.87
CA ALA A 498 -17.19 30.86 -31.53
C ALA A 498 -17.67 32.32 -31.51
N ARG A 499 -18.69 32.60 -30.70
CA ARG A 499 -19.22 33.95 -30.49
C ARG A 499 -19.54 34.18 -29.01
N ASN A 500 -19.14 35.32 -28.48
CA ASN A 500 -19.49 35.76 -27.14
C ASN A 500 -20.79 36.61 -27.21
N PRO A 501 -21.90 36.20 -26.57
CA PRO A 501 -23.17 36.91 -26.59
C PRO A 501 -23.20 38.17 -25.69
N GLY A 502 -22.11 38.54 -25.02
CA GLY A 502 -21.94 39.84 -24.36
C GLY A 502 -22.74 40.06 -23.05
N ALA A 503 -23.73 39.23 -22.75
CA ALA A 503 -24.62 39.42 -21.59
C ALA A 503 -24.10 38.83 -20.26
N ALA A 504 -23.07 37.98 -20.27
CA ALA A 504 -22.42 37.47 -19.08
C ALA A 504 -21.00 36.96 -19.40
N PRO A 505 -19.97 37.27 -18.58
CA PRO A 505 -18.64 36.70 -18.74
C PRO A 505 -18.70 35.16 -18.56
N GLY A 506 -18.16 34.40 -19.52
CA GLY A 506 -17.96 32.95 -19.38
C GLY A 506 -18.94 32.03 -20.14
N ARG A 507 -19.83 32.54 -21.00
CA ARG A 507 -20.69 31.69 -21.85
C ARG A 507 -20.42 31.94 -23.32
N LEU A 508 -19.78 31.00 -24.00
CA LEU A 508 -19.51 31.07 -25.44
C LEU A 508 -20.56 30.27 -26.21
N LEU A 509 -21.02 30.79 -27.34
CA LEU A 509 -21.73 30.00 -28.33
C LEU A 509 -20.69 29.42 -29.29
N VAL A 510 -20.69 28.10 -29.46
CA VAL A 510 -19.76 27.40 -30.34
C VAL A 510 -20.55 26.62 -31.39
N LEU A 511 -20.34 26.96 -32.66
CA LEU A 511 -20.84 26.22 -33.82
C LEU A 511 -19.75 25.25 -34.29
N ARG A 512 -20.10 23.98 -34.44
CA ARG A 512 -19.25 22.97 -35.08
C ARG A 512 -19.95 22.38 -36.28
N LEU A 513 -19.24 22.27 -37.40
CA LEU A 513 -19.75 21.76 -38.66
C LEU A 513 -18.89 20.59 -39.16
N TRP A 514 -19.56 19.51 -39.58
CA TRP A 514 -18.98 18.34 -40.22
C TRP A 514 -19.57 18.21 -41.63
N PRO A 515 -18.79 17.70 -42.59
CA PRO A 515 -19.33 17.38 -43.91
C PRO A 515 -20.42 16.30 -43.76
N ALA A 516 -21.58 16.52 -44.37
CA ALA A 516 -22.64 15.52 -44.40
C ALA A 516 -22.27 14.38 -45.37
N SER A 517 -22.83 13.20 -45.13
CA SER A 517 -22.79 12.07 -46.07
C SER A 517 -23.71 12.26 -47.29
N ALA A 518 -24.06 13.51 -47.65
CA ALA A 518 -24.87 13.81 -48.82
C ALA A 518 -24.35 15.08 -49.51
N ARG A 519 -24.56 15.15 -50.82
CA ARG A 519 -24.32 16.37 -51.61
C ARG A 519 -25.60 16.78 -52.31
N LEU A 520 -25.86 18.08 -52.36
CA LEU A 520 -27.06 18.58 -53.03
C LEU A 520 -26.77 18.86 -54.50
N LEU A 521 -27.74 18.59 -55.37
CA LEU A 521 -27.68 18.96 -56.79
C LEU A 521 -28.38 20.31 -56.98
N SER A 522 -27.68 21.26 -57.61
CA SER A 522 -28.27 22.51 -58.09
C SER A 522 -29.27 22.23 -59.22
N GLY A 523 -30.22 23.13 -59.46
CA GLY A 523 -31.31 22.96 -60.43
C GLY A 523 -30.89 22.67 -61.87
N SER A 524 -29.62 22.90 -62.23
CA SER A 524 -29.01 22.58 -63.53
C SER A 524 -28.43 21.15 -63.63
N GLY A 525 -28.39 20.38 -62.52
CA GLY A 525 -27.93 18.99 -62.50
C GLY A 525 -26.41 18.76 -62.66
N HIS A 526 -25.63 19.80 -62.97
CA HIS A 526 -24.17 19.70 -63.16
C HIS A 526 -23.35 20.16 -61.95
N ASP A 527 -23.87 21.09 -61.14
CA ASP A 527 -23.16 21.60 -59.96
C ASP A 527 -23.63 20.96 -58.66
N THR A 528 -22.68 20.45 -57.87
CA THR A 528 -22.94 19.89 -56.54
C THR A 528 -22.66 20.92 -55.44
N ILE A 529 -23.66 21.16 -54.59
CA ILE A 529 -23.55 22.01 -53.40
C ILE A 529 -23.20 21.10 -52.20
N PRO A 530 -22.13 21.39 -51.45
CA PRO A 530 -21.82 20.62 -50.25
C PRO A 530 -22.85 20.89 -49.16
N LEU A 531 -23.17 19.84 -48.40
CA LEU A 531 -24.07 19.88 -47.27
C LEU A 531 -23.27 19.67 -45.98
N TRP A 532 -23.52 20.50 -44.98
CA TRP A 532 -22.89 20.46 -43.68
C TRP A 532 -23.92 20.08 -42.62
N VAL A 533 -23.56 19.19 -41.70
CA VAL A 533 -24.33 18.93 -40.48
C VAL A 533 -23.60 19.55 -39.30
N GLY A 534 -24.34 20.16 -38.38
CA GLY A 534 -23.72 20.88 -37.28
C GLY A 534 -24.56 20.97 -36.04
N THR A 535 -23.90 21.40 -34.97
CA THR A 535 -24.52 21.68 -33.69
C THR A 535 -24.02 23.01 -33.16
N VAL A 536 -24.90 23.78 -32.54
CA VAL A 536 -24.54 24.96 -31.77
C VAL A 536 -24.71 24.61 -30.31
N THR A 537 -23.63 24.74 -29.55
CA THR A 537 -23.62 24.51 -28.12
C THR A 537 -23.30 25.79 -27.37
N ARG A 538 -23.79 25.89 -26.14
CA ARG A 538 -23.30 26.89 -25.19
C ARG A 538 -22.23 26.22 -24.34
N GLU A 539 -21.03 26.77 -24.32
CA GLU A 539 -19.88 26.22 -23.60
C GLU A 539 -19.34 27.22 -22.59
N TYR A 540 -18.89 26.73 -21.44
CA TYR A 540 -18.30 27.55 -20.39
C TYR A 540 -16.95 26.97 -19.95
N PRO A 541 -15.92 27.81 -19.79
CA PRO A 541 -14.62 27.37 -19.32
C PRO A 541 -14.70 27.05 -17.82
N GLU A 542 -14.13 25.90 -17.46
CA GLU A 542 -13.89 25.49 -16.08
C GLU A 542 -12.37 25.52 -15.85
N ALA A 543 -11.90 26.27 -14.85
CA ALA A 543 -10.49 26.36 -14.48
C ALA A 543 -10.29 25.72 -13.10
N PRO A 544 -10.23 24.38 -12.98
CA PRO A 544 -10.09 23.71 -11.69
C PRO A 544 -8.72 23.97 -11.03
N LEU A 545 -7.69 24.29 -11.82
CA LEU A 545 -6.34 24.65 -11.39
C LEU A 545 -5.91 25.90 -12.16
N ALA A 546 -5.95 27.05 -11.48
CA ALA A 546 -5.94 28.41 -12.05
C ALA A 546 -4.70 28.82 -12.89
N TRP A 547 -3.80 27.89 -13.26
CA TRP A 547 -2.51 28.19 -13.87
C TRP A 547 -2.02 27.17 -14.92
N THR A 548 -2.68 26.03 -15.13
CA THR A 548 -2.15 24.99 -16.05
C THR A 548 -3.16 24.28 -16.97
N PHE A 549 -4.44 24.15 -16.59
CA PHE A 549 -5.42 23.43 -17.43
C PHE A 549 -6.81 24.07 -17.35
N SER A 550 -7.37 24.47 -18.49
CA SER A 550 -8.79 24.83 -18.61
C SER A 550 -9.56 23.65 -19.23
N THR A 551 -10.56 23.14 -18.52
CA THR A 551 -11.57 22.22 -19.07
C THR A 551 -12.74 23.03 -19.63
N GLN A 552 -13.56 22.45 -20.51
CA GLN A 552 -14.80 23.07 -20.97
C GLN A 552 -15.97 22.15 -20.71
N SER A 553 -17.05 22.70 -20.17
CA SER A 553 -18.31 21.99 -20.04
C SER A 553 -19.33 22.56 -21.05
N THR A 554 -20.15 21.66 -21.58
CA THR A 554 -21.21 21.96 -22.54
C THR A 554 -22.54 22.03 -21.78
N ASP A 555 -23.30 23.10 -22.01
CA ASP A 555 -24.65 23.27 -21.47
C ASP A 555 -25.56 22.12 -21.96
N THR A 556 -26.58 21.79 -21.18
CA THR A 556 -27.50 20.71 -21.52
C THR A 556 -28.61 21.16 -22.47
N ASP A 557 -28.86 22.47 -22.61
CA ASP A 557 -29.82 23.02 -23.57
C ASP A 557 -29.21 23.14 -24.98
N PHE A 558 -29.71 22.32 -25.91
CA PHE A 558 -29.31 22.33 -27.32
C PHE A 558 -30.29 23.10 -28.22
N THR A 559 -31.41 23.57 -27.67
CA THR A 559 -32.49 24.22 -28.42
C THR A 559 -32.24 25.72 -28.57
N ALA A 560 -32.03 26.40 -27.44
CA ALA A 560 -31.84 27.85 -27.46
C ALA A 560 -30.60 28.31 -28.26
N PRO A 561 -29.43 27.64 -28.17
CA PRO A 561 -28.25 28.07 -28.94
C PRO A 561 -28.44 27.96 -30.46
N ALA A 562 -29.12 26.92 -30.94
CA ALA A 562 -29.39 26.74 -32.37
C ALA A 562 -30.36 27.82 -32.91
N ALA A 563 -31.39 28.17 -32.13
CA ALA A 563 -32.32 29.23 -32.48
C ALA A 563 -31.64 30.61 -32.63
N VAL A 564 -30.62 30.90 -31.79
CA VAL A 564 -29.85 32.16 -31.86
C VAL A 564 -29.12 32.31 -33.20
N LEU A 565 -28.59 31.21 -33.75
CA LEU A 565 -27.99 31.23 -35.08
C LEU A 565 -29.08 31.35 -36.16
N ALA A 566 -30.14 30.54 -36.07
CA ALA A 566 -31.17 30.48 -37.10
C ALA A 566 -31.89 31.81 -37.35
N ILE A 567 -32.15 32.61 -36.31
CA ILE A 567 -32.79 33.94 -36.42
C ILE A 567 -31.96 34.92 -37.28
N GLN A 568 -30.65 34.67 -37.45
CA GLN A 568 -29.77 35.51 -38.26
C GLN A 568 -29.90 35.23 -39.77
N PHE A 569 -30.67 34.20 -40.16
CA PHE A 569 -30.88 33.79 -41.55
C PHE A 569 -32.36 33.96 -41.95
N PRO A 570 -32.68 34.79 -42.95
CA PRO A 570 -34.06 35.00 -43.41
C PRO A 570 -34.74 33.73 -43.96
N ASP A 571 -33.94 32.83 -44.53
CA ASP A 571 -34.37 31.58 -45.19
C ASP A 571 -34.33 30.35 -44.28
N ALA A 572 -34.07 30.53 -42.98
CA ALA A 572 -34.00 29.41 -42.05
C ALA A 572 -35.36 28.73 -41.89
N GLN A 573 -35.45 27.46 -42.32
CA GLN A 573 -36.63 26.64 -42.13
C GLN A 573 -36.44 25.73 -40.92
N GLY A 574 -37.27 25.91 -39.88
CA GLY A 574 -37.31 25.01 -38.73
C GLY A 574 -38.22 23.81 -39.01
N VAL A 575 -37.66 22.60 -39.01
CA VAL A 575 -38.40 21.35 -39.21
C VAL A 575 -38.27 20.46 -37.97
N ASN A 576 -39.33 19.72 -37.63
CA ASN A 576 -39.34 18.84 -36.45
C ASN A 576 -39.12 17.37 -36.85
N ARG A 577 -38.24 16.71 -36.10
CA ARG A 577 -37.94 15.28 -36.25
C ARG A 577 -38.84 14.48 -35.31
N ASP A 578 -39.88 13.84 -35.86
CA ASP A 578 -40.93 13.14 -35.09
C ASP A 578 -40.58 11.69 -34.71
N ASP A 579 -39.34 11.23 -34.92
CA ASP A 579 -39.00 9.81 -34.74
C ASP A 579 -39.12 9.34 -33.27
N PRO A 580 -39.88 8.24 -32.99
CA PRO A 580 -40.06 7.71 -31.63
C PRO A 580 -38.78 7.12 -31.00
N GLY A 581 -37.77 6.80 -31.81
CA GLY A 581 -36.53 6.15 -31.36
C GLY A 581 -35.47 7.08 -30.75
N SER A 582 -35.61 8.40 -30.92
CA SER A 582 -34.66 9.41 -30.43
C SER A 582 -34.96 9.81 -28.98
N SER A 583 -34.78 8.87 -28.04
CA SER A 583 -34.90 9.12 -26.59
C SER A 583 -33.60 9.66 -25.95
N ALA A 584 -32.55 9.85 -26.75
CA ALA A 584 -31.21 10.15 -26.28
C ALA A 584 -31.05 11.58 -25.72
N PHE A 585 -31.84 12.55 -26.19
CA PHE A 585 -31.66 13.97 -25.89
C PHE A 585 -32.92 14.60 -25.26
N ARG A 586 -33.05 14.50 -23.93
CA ARG A 586 -34.23 15.03 -23.20
C ARG A 586 -34.39 16.55 -23.26
N SER A 587 -33.31 17.28 -23.53
CA SER A 587 -33.22 18.75 -23.49
C SER A 587 -33.21 19.42 -24.87
N TRP A 588 -33.48 18.65 -25.93
CA TRP A 588 -33.59 19.14 -27.30
C TRP A 588 -35.04 19.02 -27.79
N ASP A 589 -35.58 20.09 -28.35
CA ASP A 589 -36.95 20.16 -28.89
C ASP A 589 -37.14 19.42 -30.22
N ARG A 590 -36.12 18.69 -30.69
CA ARG A 590 -36.07 17.94 -31.95
C ARG A 590 -36.21 18.80 -33.20
N ARG A 591 -35.99 20.11 -33.06
CA ARG A 591 -35.98 21.04 -34.19
C ARG A 591 -34.62 21.04 -34.88
N VAL A 592 -34.65 20.87 -36.19
CA VAL A 592 -33.50 21.00 -37.08
C VAL A 592 -33.71 22.24 -37.94
N TRP A 593 -32.71 23.11 -38.01
CA TRP A 593 -32.73 24.29 -38.85
C TRP A 593 -32.05 24.00 -40.18
N LEU A 594 -32.82 24.13 -41.27
CA LEU A 594 -32.31 24.01 -42.63
C LEU A 594 -31.90 25.39 -43.14
N LEU A 595 -30.61 25.55 -43.43
CA LEU A 595 -30.01 26.77 -43.94
C LEU A 595 -29.56 26.52 -45.38
N CYS A 596 -29.91 27.41 -46.30
CA CYS A 596 -29.42 27.36 -47.67
C CYS A 596 -28.92 28.73 -48.08
N THR A 597 -27.66 28.82 -48.49
CA THR A 597 -27.07 30.06 -49.00
C THR A 597 -26.48 29.79 -50.36
N ASP A 598 -26.84 30.63 -51.33
CA ASP A 598 -26.49 30.44 -52.74
C ASP A 598 -24.97 30.24 -52.92
N ALA A 599 -24.59 29.06 -53.41
CA ALA A 599 -23.22 28.60 -53.54
C ALA A 599 -22.54 29.08 -54.83
N THR A 600 -23.30 29.67 -55.75
CA THR A 600 -22.85 30.01 -57.11
C THR A 600 -22.32 31.43 -57.26
N ARG A 601 -22.52 32.28 -56.24
CA ARG A 601 -22.07 33.68 -56.23
C ARG A 601 -20.79 33.80 -55.41
N ASP A 602 -19.75 34.39 -55.99
CA ASP A 602 -18.46 34.58 -55.32
C ASP A 602 -18.58 35.72 -54.28
N VAL A 603 -19.07 35.38 -53.09
CA VAL A 603 -19.38 36.33 -52.00
C VAL A 603 -18.11 36.95 -51.38
N ALA A 604 -16.92 36.51 -51.79
CA ALA A 604 -15.64 36.94 -51.23
C ALA A 604 -15.42 38.47 -51.25
N ASN A 605 -16.07 39.19 -52.18
CA ASN A 605 -15.94 40.64 -52.35
C ASN A 605 -17.16 41.47 -51.90
N ASP A 606 -18.24 40.84 -51.44
CA ASP A 606 -19.44 41.57 -51.00
C ASP A 606 -19.31 42.06 -49.55
N PRO A 607 -19.74 43.29 -49.22
CA PRO A 607 -19.73 43.78 -47.86
C PRO A 607 -20.63 42.92 -46.95
N PRO A 608 -20.23 42.67 -45.69
CA PRO A 608 -20.87 41.67 -44.82
C PRO A 608 -22.37 41.86 -44.60
N GLN A 609 -22.91 43.07 -44.78
CA GLN A 609 -24.32 43.40 -44.62
C GLN A 609 -25.20 43.10 -45.86
N SER A 610 -24.64 42.97 -47.07
CA SER A 610 -25.42 42.69 -48.30
C SER A 610 -25.58 41.20 -48.61
N VAL A 611 -24.91 40.33 -47.85
CA VAL A 611 -24.88 38.89 -48.11
C VAL A 611 -26.20 38.22 -47.77
N LEU A 612 -26.89 38.61 -46.68
CA LEU A 612 -28.08 37.94 -46.18
C LEU A 612 -29.38 38.27 -46.94
N THR A 613 -29.43 39.37 -47.69
CA THR A 613 -30.63 39.82 -48.42
C THR A 613 -30.76 39.25 -49.83
N HIS A 614 -29.71 38.64 -50.38
CA HIS A 614 -29.65 38.19 -51.78
C HIS A 614 -29.21 36.72 -52.00
N THR A 615 -29.00 35.93 -50.94
CA THR A 615 -28.44 34.56 -51.03
C THR A 615 -29.47 33.46 -50.78
N THR A 616 -30.71 33.68 -51.16
CA THR A 616 -31.77 32.67 -51.03
C THR A 616 -31.65 31.63 -52.15
N CYS A 617 -31.48 30.35 -51.80
CA CYS A 617 -31.60 29.26 -52.77
C CYS A 617 -33.05 29.20 -53.29
N ARG A 618 -33.30 29.75 -54.48
CA ARG A 618 -34.61 29.64 -55.16
C ARG A 618 -34.75 28.31 -55.89
#